data_AF-A0A812VB31-F1
#
_entry.id   AF-A0A812VB31-F1
#
_cell.length_a   1.000
_cell.length_b   1.000
_cell.length_c   1.000
_cell.angle_alpha   90.00
_cell.angle_beta   90.00
_cell.angle_gamma   90.00
#
_symmetry.space_group_name_H-M   'P 1'
#
loop_
_entity.id
_entity.type
_entity.pdbx_description
1 polymer ?
#
loop_
_entity_poly.entity_id
_entity_poly.type
_entity_poly.pdbx_seq_one_letter_code
_entity_poly.pdbx_strand_id
1 'polypeptide(L)'
;MPHLIPPKLQNDLLKPTKQRAFRGFRFHTVGLGEPWRGFATKFLAYERTLRRLLDTTLQPEDLVMLLDAWDTVILAPADELRAKLSAIPAKTILGGTECVCGPNHFLVAQMEALYPDGTTPWRYPNSGGLVGPAETMADLLDGLIHDTDGAGSLPAEENDQVRLHDFLIARAARGSRYPFVLDTQCSVFQCMYEEQPQWDVIYDSDTSPPKPRIENRQTLQRPVVAHGNGHTGRWFLSALYSEMKLLDHLGLRMEELQHLQHEMPVPPGTEVTEEIKAEYCPWWYMPGVHKGATDGFATFRMIREMQCGPASQR
;
A
#
# COMPACT_ATOMS: atom_id res chain seq x y z
N MET A 1 0.80 -2.70 24.98
CA MET A 1 1.60 -2.91 23.76
C MET A 1 0.68 -3.56 22.75
N PRO A 2 0.39 -2.94 21.59
CA PRO A 2 -0.55 -3.56 20.67
C PRO A 2 0.15 -4.77 20.04
N HIS A 3 -0.46 -5.93 20.26
CA HIS A 3 -0.06 -7.18 19.66
C HIS A 3 -0.44 -7.09 18.17
N LEU A 4 0.56 -6.83 17.34
CA LEU A 4 0.45 -6.88 15.89
C LEU A 4 -0.03 -8.28 15.50
N ILE A 5 -1.00 -8.31 14.59
CA ILE A 5 -1.57 -9.51 13.98
C ILE A 5 -0.43 -10.46 13.49
N PRO A 6 -0.62 -11.79 13.35
CA PRO A 6 0.35 -12.68 12.70
C PRO A 6 0.08 -12.81 11.18
N PRO A 7 1.10 -12.82 10.30
CA PRO A 7 0.97 -12.84 8.82
C PRO A 7 0.22 -14.05 8.21
N LYS A 8 -0.60 -14.73 8.99
CA LYS A 8 -1.21 -16.03 8.74
C LYS A 8 -2.45 -16.05 7.86
N LEU A 9 -3.13 -14.94 7.59
CA LEU A 9 -4.23 -14.96 6.60
C LEU A 9 -3.70 -15.14 5.17
N GLN A 10 -2.52 -14.58 4.88
CA GLN A 10 -1.72 -14.96 3.72
C GLN A 10 -0.93 -16.26 3.96
N ASN A 11 -0.42 -16.53 5.18
CA ASN A 11 0.39 -17.75 5.41
C ASN A 11 -0.37 -19.08 5.55
N ASP A 12 -1.66 -19.12 5.86
CA ASP A 12 -2.43 -20.37 5.92
C ASP A 12 -2.77 -20.86 4.49
N LEU A 13 -2.75 -19.95 3.50
CA LEU A 13 -2.63 -20.26 2.06
C LEU A 13 -1.20 -20.64 1.64
N LEU A 14 -0.18 -20.40 2.49
CA LEU A 14 1.26 -20.59 2.22
C LEU A 14 1.93 -21.48 3.28
N LYS A 15 1.31 -22.59 3.69
CA LYS A 15 2.04 -23.64 4.42
C LYS A 15 3.34 -23.96 3.66
N PRO A 16 4.51 -24.09 4.32
CA PRO A 16 5.82 -24.16 3.67
C PRO A 16 5.98 -25.25 2.60
N THR A 17 5.13 -26.28 2.62
CA THR A 17 5.16 -27.40 1.68
C THR A 17 4.43 -27.13 0.37
N LYS A 18 3.72 -26.00 0.20
CA LYS A 18 3.15 -25.56 -1.07
C LYS A 18 3.14 -24.02 -1.15
N GLN A 19 4.21 -23.42 -1.69
CA GLN A 19 4.11 -22.09 -2.32
C GLN A 19 3.08 -22.20 -3.46
N ARG A 20 1.79 -22.04 -3.14
CA ARG A 20 0.74 -22.01 -4.16
C ARG A 20 0.82 -20.67 -4.86
N ALA A 21 0.97 -20.71 -6.18
CA ALA A 21 0.80 -19.51 -6.99
C ALA A 21 -0.65 -19.05 -6.85
N PHE A 22 -0.87 -17.86 -6.29
CA PHE A 22 -2.20 -17.24 -6.28
C PHE A 22 -2.27 -16.26 -7.44
N ARG A 23 -3.19 -16.52 -8.38
CA ARG A 23 -3.36 -15.72 -9.60
C ARG A 23 -2.07 -15.49 -10.41
N GLY A 24 -1.16 -16.47 -10.40
CA GLY A 24 0.13 -16.39 -11.10
C GLY A 24 1.25 -15.68 -10.32
N PHE A 25 0.99 -15.19 -9.11
CA PHE A 25 2.01 -14.62 -8.22
C PHE A 25 2.67 -15.69 -7.37
N ARG A 26 3.99 -15.58 -7.19
CA ARG A 26 4.75 -16.36 -6.21
C ARG A 26 5.02 -15.48 -4.99
N PHE A 27 4.58 -15.93 -3.81
CA PHE A 27 4.71 -15.16 -2.57
C PHE A 27 5.92 -15.57 -1.75
N HIS A 28 6.60 -14.58 -1.20
CA HIS A 28 7.69 -14.74 -0.25
C HIS A 28 7.42 -13.86 0.96
N THR A 29 6.98 -14.47 2.06
CA THR A 29 6.76 -13.76 3.32
C THR A 29 8.12 -13.44 3.96
N VAL A 30 8.31 -12.18 4.38
CA VAL A 30 9.54 -11.69 5.00
C VAL A 30 9.32 -11.38 6.48
N GLY A 31 10.39 -11.42 7.29
CA GLY A 31 10.35 -11.03 8.70
C GLY A 31 9.60 -12.00 9.64
N LEU A 32 9.29 -13.22 9.18
CA LEU A 32 8.60 -14.20 10.02
C LEU A 32 9.49 -14.67 11.18
N GLY A 33 8.97 -14.54 12.39
CA GLY A 33 9.69 -14.88 13.63
C GLY A 33 10.69 -13.81 14.08
N GLU A 34 10.78 -12.69 13.36
CA GLU A 34 11.65 -11.57 13.73
C GLU A 34 10.88 -10.54 14.57
N PRO A 35 11.53 -9.87 15.55
CA PRO A 35 10.88 -8.80 16.30
C PRO A 35 10.57 -7.59 15.41
N TRP A 36 9.32 -7.12 15.44
CA TRP A 36 8.94 -5.85 14.85
C TRP A 36 9.49 -4.69 15.68
N ARG A 37 10.31 -3.82 15.07
CA ARG A 37 10.91 -2.65 15.75
C ARG A 37 10.43 -1.31 15.19
N GLY A 38 9.61 -1.33 14.16
CA GLY A 38 9.07 -0.14 13.49
C GLY A 38 9.01 -0.32 11.98
N PHE A 39 8.56 0.72 11.27
CA PHE A 39 8.22 0.63 9.85
C PHE A 39 9.41 0.28 8.95
N ALA A 40 10.58 0.86 9.20
CA ALA A 40 11.82 0.53 8.49
C ALA A 40 12.28 -0.95 8.64
N THR A 41 11.75 -1.69 9.64
CA THR A 41 12.00 -3.14 9.76
C THR A 41 11.68 -3.88 8.46
N LYS A 42 10.66 -3.43 7.71
CA LYS A 42 10.27 -4.07 6.46
C LYS A 42 11.34 -3.95 5.37
N PHE A 43 12.00 -2.81 5.24
CA PHE A 43 13.07 -2.62 4.24
C PHE A 43 14.26 -3.55 4.51
N LEU A 44 14.67 -3.68 5.77
CA LEU A 44 15.74 -4.61 6.17
C LEU A 44 15.37 -6.08 5.85
N ALA A 45 14.11 -6.45 6.08
CA ALA A 45 13.62 -7.80 5.80
C ALA A 45 13.49 -8.07 4.29
N TYR A 46 13.03 -7.08 3.51
CA TYR A 46 12.97 -7.16 2.05
C TYR A 46 14.36 -7.29 1.45
N GLU A 47 15.31 -6.46 1.87
CA GLU A 47 16.67 -6.44 1.32
C GLU A 47 17.36 -7.80 1.49
N ARG A 48 17.42 -8.31 2.74
CA ARG A 48 17.99 -9.63 3.04
C ARG A 48 17.32 -10.74 2.24
N THR A 49 16.00 -10.72 2.13
CA THR A 49 15.26 -11.76 1.42
C THR A 49 15.51 -11.69 -0.08
N LEU A 50 15.46 -10.49 -0.67
CA LEU A 50 15.65 -10.27 -2.09
C LEU A 50 17.07 -10.64 -2.53
N ARG A 51 18.10 -10.23 -1.78
CA ARG A 51 19.49 -10.61 -2.07
C ARG A 51 19.67 -12.13 -2.10
N ARG A 52 19.16 -12.83 -1.08
CA ARG A 52 19.17 -14.31 -1.06
C ARG A 52 18.43 -14.92 -2.25
N LEU A 53 17.31 -14.34 -2.67
CA LEU A 53 16.55 -14.84 -3.81
C LEU A 53 17.26 -14.60 -5.14
N LEU A 54 17.95 -13.46 -5.32
CA LEU A 54 18.81 -13.19 -6.47
C LEU A 54 19.98 -14.18 -6.56
N ASP A 55 20.54 -14.60 -5.41
CA ASP A 55 21.62 -15.59 -5.38
C ASP A 55 21.18 -17.02 -5.70
N THR A 56 19.86 -17.29 -5.72
CA THR A 56 19.34 -18.67 -5.74
C THR A 56 18.30 -18.95 -6.80
N THR A 57 17.28 -18.09 -6.94
CA THR A 57 16.07 -18.40 -7.71
C THR A 57 15.59 -17.31 -8.65
N LEU A 58 15.91 -16.05 -8.40
CA LEU A 58 15.50 -14.92 -9.22
C LEU A 58 16.62 -14.51 -10.17
N GLN A 59 16.26 -14.10 -11.38
CA GLN A 59 17.14 -13.38 -12.28
C GLN A 59 17.07 -11.86 -12.03
N PRO A 60 18.11 -11.09 -12.36
CA PRO A 60 18.13 -9.62 -12.22
C PRO A 60 16.90 -8.91 -12.82
N GLU A 61 16.41 -9.41 -13.96
CA GLU A 61 15.29 -8.87 -14.71
C GLU A 61 13.90 -9.36 -14.25
N ASP A 62 13.84 -10.31 -13.31
CA ASP A 62 12.55 -10.79 -12.80
C ASP A 62 11.79 -9.66 -12.11
N LEU A 63 10.48 -9.56 -12.38
CA LEU A 63 9.64 -8.55 -11.74
C LEU A 63 9.35 -8.94 -10.29
N VAL A 64 9.70 -8.05 -9.36
CA VAL A 64 9.44 -8.17 -7.93
C VAL A 64 8.51 -7.05 -7.49
N MET A 65 7.49 -7.41 -6.72
CA MET A 65 6.56 -6.47 -6.10
C MET A 65 6.71 -6.56 -4.58
N LEU A 66 7.02 -5.44 -3.94
CA LEU A 66 7.03 -5.30 -2.49
C LEU A 66 5.68 -4.72 -2.07
N LEU A 67 5.01 -5.37 -1.12
CA LEU A 67 3.71 -4.97 -0.60
C LEU A 67 3.69 -4.99 0.92
N ASP A 68 2.98 -4.04 1.52
CA ASP A 68 2.54 -4.17 2.90
C ASP A 68 1.63 -5.39 3.03
N ALA A 69 1.92 -6.28 3.98
CA ALA A 69 1.22 -7.57 4.07
C ALA A 69 -0.15 -7.46 4.75
N TRP A 70 -0.37 -6.40 5.53
CA TRP A 70 -1.47 -6.28 6.49
C TRP A 70 -2.76 -5.77 5.88
N ASP A 71 -2.63 -4.78 5.02
CA ASP A 71 -3.68 -3.93 4.50
C ASP A 71 -3.61 -3.87 2.97
N THR A 72 -3.09 -4.91 2.32
CA THR A 72 -3.15 -5.03 0.85
C THR A 72 -3.93 -6.25 0.39
N VAL A 73 -4.55 -6.12 -0.78
CA VAL A 73 -5.24 -7.20 -1.48
C VAL A 73 -4.89 -7.16 -2.96
N ILE A 74 -4.55 -8.33 -3.53
CA ILE A 74 -4.33 -8.51 -4.97
C ILE A 74 -5.66 -8.87 -5.65
N LEU A 75 -6.09 -7.99 -6.55
CA LEU A 75 -7.38 -8.05 -7.26
C LEU A 75 -7.25 -8.66 -8.66
N ALA A 76 -6.08 -8.56 -9.28
CA ALA A 76 -5.83 -8.98 -10.67
C ALA A 76 -4.80 -10.13 -10.76
N PRO A 77 -4.73 -10.86 -11.90
CA PRO A 77 -3.66 -11.82 -12.15
C PRO A 77 -2.33 -11.18 -12.52
N ALA A 78 -1.24 -11.93 -12.36
CA ALA A 78 0.13 -11.47 -12.63
C ALA A 78 0.35 -11.05 -14.10
N ASP A 79 -0.37 -11.64 -15.04
CA ASP A 79 -0.24 -11.29 -16.46
C ASP A 79 -0.84 -9.91 -16.77
N GLU A 80 -1.89 -9.49 -16.03
CA GLU A 80 -2.41 -8.13 -16.12
C GLU A 80 -1.39 -7.11 -15.58
N LEU A 81 -0.71 -7.45 -14.48
CA LEU A 81 0.40 -6.64 -13.96
C LEU A 81 1.50 -6.49 -15.02
N ARG A 82 1.94 -7.60 -15.63
CA ARG A 82 2.96 -7.57 -16.71
C ARG A 82 2.52 -6.69 -17.88
N ALA A 83 1.27 -6.79 -18.30
CA ALA A 83 0.74 -5.97 -19.39
C ALA A 83 0.78 -4.48 -19.05
N LYS A 84 0.40 -4.08 -17.83
CA LYS A 84 0.46 -2.67 -17.39
C LYS A 84 1.89 -2.15 -17.25
N LEU A 85 2.82 -2.99 -16.83
CA LEU A 85 4.24 -2.63 -16.71
C LEU A 85 4.96 -2.58 -18.06
N SER A 86 4.39 -3.14 -19.14
CA SER A 86 5.05 -3.19 -20.45
C SER A 86 5.32 -1.81 -21.07
N ALA A 87 4.58 -0.78 -20.64
CA ALA A 87 4.78 0.61 -21.05
C ALA A 87 5.83 1.36 -20.22
N ILE A 88 6.33 0.75 -19.13
CA ILE A 88 7.29 1.36 -18.21
C ILE A 88 8.71 0.95 -18.64
N PRO A 89 9.70 1.87 -18.59
CA PRO A 89 11.08 1.53 -18.92
C PRO A 89 11.61 0.34 -18.10
N ALA A 90 12.37 -0.54 -18.74
CA ALA A 90 12.75 -1.84 -18.17
C ALA A 90 13.61 -1.79 -16.90
N LYS A 91 14.20 -0.65 -16.53
CA LYS A 91 15.04 -0.47 -15.34
C LYS A 91 14.44 0.57 -14.40
N THR A 92 13.15 0.45 -14.13
CA THR A 92 12.39 1.45 -13.38
C THR A 92 11.54 0.77 -12.31
N ILE A 93 11.45 1.42 -11.16
CA ILE A 93 10.49 1.09 -10.11
C ILE A 93 9.22 1.93 -10.33
N LEU A 94 8.07 1.26 -10.42
CA LEU A 94 6.77 1.89 -10.29
C LEU A 94 6.36 1.87 -8.81
N GLY A 95 6.17 3.04 -8.23
CA GLY A 95 5.63 3.20 -6.89
C GLY A 95 4.14 3.49 -6.90
N GLY A 96 3.42 2.89 -5.95
CA GLY A 96 2.07 3.30 -5.60
C GLY A 96 2.05 4.76 -5.15
N THR A 97 0.89 5.38 -5.27
CA THR A 97 0.73 6.83 -5.07
C THR A 97 -0.44 7.17 -4.17
N GLU A 98 -0.31 8.28 -3.45
CA GLU A 98 -1.33 8.89 -2.61
C GLU A 98 -1.65 10.33 -3.06
N CYS A 99 -2.79 10.85 -2.62
CA CYS A 99 -3.13 12.27 -2.81
C CYS A 99 -2.55 13.19 -1.74
N VAL A 100 -1.99 12.62 -0.67
CA VAL A 100 -1.41 13.36 0.45
C VAL A 100 0.09 13.05 0.56
N CYS A 101 0.91 14.08 0.65
CA CYS A 101 2.34 13.96 0.97
C CYS A 101 2.50 13.72 2.47
N GLY A 102 2.17 12.51 2.93
CA GLY A 102 2.29 12.11 4.33
C GLY A 102 3.58 11.32 4.62
N PRO A 103 4.01 11.24 5.88
CA PRO A 103 3.57 12.07 7.01
C PRO A 103 4.23 13.46 7.01
N ASN A 104 5.33 13.66 6.28
CA ASN A 104 6.05 14.93 6.22
C ASN A 104 5.53 15.85 5.09
N HIS A 105 4.46 16.57 5.36
CA HIS A 105 3.82 17.48 4.40
C HIS A 105 4.68 18.69 4.00
N PHE A 106 5.77 18.96 4.70
CA PHE A 106 6.71 20.02 4.31
C PHE A 106 7.50 19.69 3.04
N LEU A 107 7.51 18.42 2.60
CA LEU A 107 8.20 17.97 1.39
C LEU A 107 7.40 18.20 0.10
N VAL A 108 6.16 18.68 0.17
CA VAL A 108 5.25 18.83 -1.01
C VAL A 108 5.94 19.56 -2.16
N ALA A 109 6.54 20.73 -1.91
CA ALA A 109 7.15 21.52 -2.97
C ALA A 109 8.33 20.81 -3.65
N GLN A 110 9.12 20.05 -2.88
CA GLN A 110 10.24 19.26 -3.41
C GLN A 110 9.73 18.04 -4.20
N MET A 111 8.66 17.41 -3.74
CA MET A 111 8.02 16.30 -4.43
C MET A 111 7.36 16.72 -5.74
N GLU A 112 6.64 17.83 -5.76
CA GLU A 112 6.03 18.36 -6.98
C GLU A 112 7.07 18.85 -7.99
N ALA A 113 8.22 19.37 -7.51
CA ALA A 113 9.36 19.65 -8.40
C ALA A 113 9.96 18.38 -9.01
N LEU A 114 10.00 17.27 -8.25
CA LEU A 114 10.53 15.99 -8.71
C LEU A 114 9.54 15.25 -9.66
N TYR A 115 8.26 15.35 -9.38
CA TYR A 115 7.15 14.72 -10.11
C TYR A 115 6.11 15.80 -10.48
N PRO A 116 6.34 16.55 -11.57
CA PRO A 116 5.49 17.70 -11.92
C PRO A 116 4.15 17.32 -12.56
N ASP A 117 3.88 16.04 -12.79
CA ASP A 117 2.60 15.59 -13.32
C ASP A 117 1.50 15.71 -12.24
N GLY A 118 0.67 16.74 -12.39
CA GLY A 118 -0.50 17.00 -11.56
C GLY A 118 -1.82 16.68 -12.25
N THR A 119 -1.83 15.84 -13.28
CA THR A 119 -3.06 15.49 -14.03
C THR A 119 -4.08 14.73 -13.17
N THR A 120 -3.60 14.04 -12.14
CA THR A 120 -4.43 13.33 -11.15
C THR A 120 -4.04 13.78 -9.75
N PRO A 121 -4.88 13.54 -8.73
CA PRO A 121 -4.52 13.84 -7.35
C PRO A 121 -3.44 12.90 -6.80
N TRP A 122 -3.28 11.69 -7.35
CA TRP A 122 -2.31 10.69 -6.90
C TRP A 122 -0.90 11.01 -7.39
N ARG A 123 -0.18 11.85 -6.64
CA ARG A 123 1.11 12.40 -7.07
C ARG A 123 2.24 12.27 -6.06
N TYR A 124 2.00 11.62 -4.93
CA TYR A 124 3.01 11.42 -3.89
C TYR A 124 3.34 9.93 -3.72
N PRO A 125 4.63 9.53 -3.66
CA PRO A 125 5.00 8.12 -3.48
C PRO A 125 4.46 7.55 -2.17
N ASN A 126 3.95 6.33 -2.21
CA ASN A 126 3.60 5.50 -1.06
C ASN A 126 4.56 4.31 -0.95
N SER A 127 5.06 4.03 0.26
CA SER A 127 6.07 2.99 0.48
C SER A 127 5.50 1.58 0.64
N GLY A 128 4.17 1.42 0.67
CA GLY A 128 3.50 0.13 0.88
C GLY A 128 3.20 -0.65 -0.41
N GLY A 129 3.52 -0.09 -1.58
CA GLY A 129 3.41 -0.79 -2.87
C GLY A 129 4.46 -0.33 -3.86
N LEU A 130 5.42 -1.20 -4.18
CA LEU A 130 6.49 -0.93 -5.14
C LEU A 130 6.64 -2.12 -6.08
N VAL A 131 6.88 -1.90 -7.37
CA VAL A 131 7.14 -2.99 -8.33
C VAL A 131 8.18 -2.60 -9.36
N GLY A 132 9.06 -3.54 -9.71
CA GLY A 132 10.05 -3.37 -10.77
C GLY A 132 11.00 -4.56 -10.86
N PRO A 133 12.06 -4.48 -11.68
CA PRO A 133 13.05 -5.55 -11.79
C PRO A 133 13.75 -5.83 -10.46
N ALA A 134 14.10 -7.09 -10.21
CA ALA A 134 14.70 -7.54 -8.97
C ALA A 134 16.01 -6.82 -8.64
N GLU A 135 16.90 -6.62 -9.61
CA GLU A 135 18.15 -5.88 -9.44
C GLU A 135 17.89 -4.40 -9.10
N THR A 136 17.02 -3.74 -9.86
CA THR A 136 16.63 -2.34 -9.59
C THR A 136 15.90 -2.19 -8.25
N MET A 137 15.19 -3.21 -7.78
CA MET A 137 14.57 -3.20 -6.46
C MET A 137 15.62 -3.39 -5.35
N ALA A 138 16.62 -4.24 -5.57
CA ALA A 138 17.71 -4.44 -4.64
C ALA A 138 18.55 -3.16 -4.48
N ASP A 139 18.85 -2.46 -5.59
CA ASP A 139 19.54 -1.17 -5.58
C ASP A 139 18.74 -0.08 -4.84
N LEU A 140 17.40 -0.08 -4.98
CA LEU A 140 16.55 0.84 -4.25
C LEU A 140 16.63 0.58 -2.75
N LEU A 141 16.49 -0.68 -2.33
CA LEU A 141 16.56 -1.06 -0.92
C LEU A 141 17.94 -0.77 -0.33
N ASP A 142 19.01 -1.02 -1.07
CA ASP A 142 20.37 -0.68 -0.67
C ASP A 142 20.53 0.84 -0.45
N GLY A 143 20.07 1.65 -1.40
CA GLY A 143 20.05 3.11 -1.26
C GLY A 143 19.21 3.59 -0.08
N LEU A 144 18.02 3.01 0.12
CA LEU A 144 17.17 3.31 1.26
C LEU A 144 17.83 2.93 2.59
N ILE A 145 18.69 1.92 2.65
CA ILE A 145 19.31 1.50 3.91
C ILE A 145 20.61 2.27 4.18
N HIS A 146 21.39 2.58 3.13
CA HIS A 146 22.78 3.02 3.26
C HIS A 146 23.09 4.43 2.70
N ASP A 147 22.29 4.99 1.78
CA ASP A 147 22.61 6.23 1.04
C ASP A 147 21.93 7.49 1.61
N THR A 148 22.06 7.72 2.92
CA THR A 148 21.62 8.99 3.53
C THR A 148 22.72 9.69 4.31
N ASP A 149 22.60 11.02 4.37
CA ASP A 149 23.64 11.95 4.85
C ASP A 149 24.11 11.72 6.31
N GLY A 150 23.40 10.90 7.09
CA GLY A 150 23.89 10.33 8.34
C GLY A 150 24.47 8.93 8.09
N ALA A 151 25.80 8.78 8.12
CA ALA A 151 26.56 7.56 7.88
C ALA A 151 26.29 6.36 8.83
N GLY A 152 25.09 6.25 9.38
CA GLY A 152 24.62 5.16 10.24
C GLY A 152 23.66 4.22 9.53
N SER A 153 23.55 3.00 10.03
CA SER A 153 22.51 2.04 9.64
C SER A 153 21.11 2.63 9.85
N LEU A 154 20.19 2.40 8.90
CA LEU A 154 18.76 2.74 9.03
C LEU A 154 18.17 2.24 10.37
N PRO A 155 17.79 3.13 11.31
CA PRO A 155 17.10 2.75 12.52
C PRO A 155 15.77 2.07 12.18
N ALA A 156 15.45 0.97 12.86
CA ALA A 156 14.29 0.15 12.52
C ALA A 156 12.96 0.85 12.82
N GLU A 157 12.98 1.85 13.70
CA GLU A 157 11.90 2.74 14.09
C GLU A 157 11.61 3.86 13.08
N GLU A 158 12.49 4.09 12.11
CA GLU A 158 12.32 5.16 11.13
C GLU A 158 11.06 4.94 10.28
N ASN A 159 10.41 6.04 9.90
CA ASN A 159 9.26 5.99 9.01
C ASN A 159 9.73 5.69 7.59
N ASP A 160 9.33 4.53 7.09
CA ASP A 160 9.66 4.01 5.76
C ASP A 160 9.21 4.94 4.60
N GLN A 161 8.07 5.61 4.74
CA GLN A 161 7.56 6.55 3.74
C GLN A 161 8.37 7.84 3.69
N VAL A 162 8.68 8.44 4.84
CA VAL A 162 9.61 9.59 4.93
C VAL A 162 10.97 9.20 4.35
N ARG A 163 11.45 8.01 4.69
CA ARG A 163 12.72 7.51 4.18
C ARG A 163 12.75 7.40 2.65
N LEU A 164 11.69 6.86 2.06
CA LEU A 164 11.54 6.82 0.60
C LEU A 164 11.53 8.23 -0.01
N HIS A 165 10.81 9.16 0.61
CA HIS A 165 10.73 10.54 0.16
C HIS A 165 12.10 11.24 0.17
N ASP A 166 12.79 11.16 1.31
CA ASP A 166 14.09 11.79 1.50
C ASP A 166 15.13 11.22 0.55
N PHE A 167 15.16 9.90 0.34
CA PHE A 167 16.04 9.25 -0.62
C PHE A 167 15.84 9.79 -2.04
N LEU A 168 14.59 9.84 -2.52
CA LEU A 168 14.26 10.30 -3.86
C LEU A 168 14.64 11.77 -4.08
N ILE A 169 14.34 12.64 -3.10
CA ILE A 169 14.71 14.06 -3.14
C ILE A 169 16.23 14.21 -3.12
N ALA A 170 16.93 13.55 -2.20
CA ALA A 170 18.38 13.69 -2.04
C ALA A 170 19.14 13.23 -3.30
N ARG A 171 18.72 12.12 -3.91
CA ARG A 171 19.29 11.63 -5.18
C ARG A 171 19.09 12.63 -6.31
N ALA A 172 17.90 13.22 -6.43
CA ALA A 172 17.59 14.24 -7.43
C ALA A 172 18.41 15.53 -7.20
N ALA A 173 18.52 16.00 -5.96
CA ALA A 173 19.32 17.18 -5.60
C ALA A 173 20.81 17.00 -5.94
N ARG A 174 21.33 15.76 -5.86
CA ARG A 174 22.69 15.38 -6.28
C ARG A 174 22.84 15.19 -7.80
N GLY A 175 21.82 15.47 -8.60
CA GLY A 175 21.85 15.31 -10.07
C GLY A 175 21.81 13.85 -10.53
N SER A 176 21.41 12.93 -9.65
CA SER A 176 21.47 11.48 -9.86
C SER A 176 20.13 10.83 -9.52
N ARG A 177 19.07 11.30 -10.19
CA ARG A 177 17.69 10.85 -9.98
C ARG A 177 17.59 9.32 -10.09
N TYR A 178 16.98 8.70 -9.08
CA TYR A 178 16.67 7.27 -9.12
C TYR A 178 15.61 6.98 -10.20
N PRO A 179 15.69 5.89 -10.97
CA PRO A 179 14.68 5.54 -11.97
C PRO A 179 13.38 5.06 -11.28
N PHE A 180 12.65 6.00 -10.72
CA PHE A 180 11.39 5.82 -10.00
C PHE A 180 10.30 6.60 -10.72
N VAL A 181 9.19 5.93 -11.01
CA VAL A 181 7.99 6.54 -11.59
C VAL A 181 6.78 6.29 -10.69
N LEU A 182 5.82 7.19 -10.79
CA LEU A 182 4.61 7.17 -9.98
C LEU A 182 3.47 6.54 -10.76
N ASP A 183 2.69 5.67 -10.11
CA ASP A 183 1.44 5.14 -10.67
C ASP A 183 0.30 6.17 -10.58
N THR A 184 0.48 7.35 -11.18
CA THR A 184 -0.45 8.48 -11.05
C THR A 184 -1.86 8.18 -11.55
N GLN A 185 -2.02 7.16 -12.39
CA GLN A 185 -3.31 6.71 -12.91
C GLN A 185 -3.98 5.63 -12.05
N CYS A 186 -3.36 5.19 -10.95
CA CYS A 186 -3.85 4.07 -10.13
C CYS A 186 -4.07 2.79 -10.95
N SER A 187 -3.19 2.53 -11.92
CA SER A 187 -3.32 1.40 -12.86
C SER A 187 -2.94 0.08 -12.19
N VAL A 188 -1.93 0.11 -11.33
CA VAL A 188 -1.40 -1.04 -10.59
C VAL A 188 -1.82 -0.96 -9.13
N PHE A 189 -1.66 0.18 -8.48
CA PHE A 189 -1.92 0.38 -7.05
C PHE A 189 -3.05 1.38 -6.82
N GLN A 190 -3.98 1.04 -5.95
CA GLN A 190 -4.95 1.97 -5.38
C GLN A 190 -4.70 2.12 -3.89
N CYS A 191 -4.08 3.23 -3.49
CA CYS A 191 -3.99 3.63 -2.09
C CYS A 191 -5.32 4.25 -1.64
N MET A 192 -5.73 3.97 -0.41
CA MET A 192 -7.08 4.24 0.11
C MET A 192 -7.06 5.20 1.31
N TYR A 193 -6.08 6.09 1.38
CA TYR A 193 -5.91 7.05 2.49
C TYR A 193 -7.00 8.13 2.54
N GLU A 194 -7.90 8.25 1.56
CA GLU A 194 -8.83 9.37 1.42
C GLU A 194 -9.97 9.40 2.46
N GLU A 195 -10.72 10.51 2.51
CA GLU A 195 -11.93 10.63 3.35
C GLU A 195 -13.12 9.86 2.76
N GLN A 196 -13.15 9.70 1.43
CA GLN A 196 -14.26 9.06 0.71
C GLN A 196 -13.73 8.04 -0.30
N PRO A 197 -14.48 6.95 -0.56
CA PRO A 197 -14.13 6.00 -1.61
C PRO A 197 -13.95 6.69 -2.96
N GLN A 198 -12.80 6.48 -3.58
CA GLN A 198 -12.47 6.96 -4.93
C GLN A 198 -12.65 5.87 -5.99
N TRP A 199 -13.37 4.80 -5.66
CA TRP A 199 -13.56 3.63 -6.51
C TRP A 199 -14.98 3.10 -6.44
N ASP A 200 -15.35 2.33 -7.46
CA ASP A 200 -16.55 1.50 -7.49
C ASP A 200 -16.18 0.02 -7.52
N VAL A 201 -16.98 -0.81 -6.86
CA VAL A 201 -16.88 -2.27 -6.98
C VAL A 201 -17.56 -2.70 -8.28
N ILE A 202 -16.81 -3.40 -9.13
CA ILE A 202 -17.30 -3.93 -10.40
C ILE A 202 -17.09 -5.45 -10.44
N TYR A 203 -17.78 -6.14 -11.34
CA TYR A 203 -17.61 -7.58 -11.55
C TYR A 203 -17.06 -7.82 -12.95
N ASP A 204 -15.92 -8.50 -13.02
CA ASP A 204 -15.27 -8.85 -14.28
C ASP A 204 -16.04 -9.97 -14.98
N SER A 205 -16.88 -9.58 -15.94
CA SER A 205 -17.72 -10.48 -16.73
C SER A 205 -16.94 -11.46 -17.60
N ASP A 206 -15.67 -11.17 -17.89
CA ASP A 206 -14.82 -12.00 -18.74
C ASP A 206 -14.30 -13.23 -17.98
N THR A 207 -14.56 -13.30 -16.68
CA THR A 207 -14.23 -14.43 -15.82
C THR A 207 -15.47 -15.23 -15.44
N SER A 208 -15.34 -16.56 -15.36
CA SER A 208 -16.41 -17.44 -14.87
C SER A 208 -15.91 -18.27 -13.68
N PRO A 209 -16.47 -18.09 -12.47
CA PRO A 209 -17.46 -17.07 -12.11
C PRO A 209 -16.88 -15.64 -12.21
N PRO A 210 -17.74 -14.61 -12.37
CA PRO A 210 -17.30 -13.22 -12.38
C PRO A 210 -16.52 -12.87 -11.12
N LYS A 211 -15.36 -12.26 -11.28
CA LYS A 211 -14.49 -11.91 -10.17
C LYS A 211 -14.70 -10.45 -9.79
N PRO A 212 -14.86 -10.14 -8.50
CA PRO A 212 -15.00 -8.78 -8.05
C PRO A 212 -13.68 -8.03 -8.28
N ARG A 213 -13.78 -6.78 -8.70
CA ARG A 213 -12.68 -5.82 -8.91
C ARG A 213 -13.10 -4.46 -8.37
N ILE A 214 -12.15 -3.54 -8.30
CA ILE A 214 -12.44 -2.12 -8.12
C ILE A 214 -12.04 -1.36 -9.38
N GLU A 215 -12.72 -0.26 -9.66
CA GLU A 215 -12.41 0.70 -10.71
C GLU A 215 -12.32 2.09 -10.11
N ASN A 216 -11.20 2.79 -10.33
CA ASN A 216 -11.01 4.14 -9.85
C ASN A 216 -11.95 5.11 -10.60
N ARG A 217 -12.73 5.90 -9.87
CA ARG A 217 -13.78 6.77 -10.44
C ARG A 217 -13.23 7.88 -11.34
N GLN A 218 -12.01 8.33 -11.09
CA GLN A 218 -11.42 9.46 -11.81
C GLN A 218 -10.58 8.98 -13.00
N THR A 219 -9.73 7.97 -12.80
CA THR A 219 -8.81 7.49 -13.83
C THR A 219 -9.41 6.36 -14.68
N LEU A 220 -10.55 5.81 -14.23
CA LEU A 220 -11.24 4.65 -14.82
C LEU A 220 -10.35 3.39 -14.90
N GLN A 221 -9.25 3.38 -14.15
CA GLN A 221 -8.34 2.26 -14.10
C GLN A 221 -8.82 1.19 -13.12
N ARG A 222 -8.50 -0.06 -13.44
CA ARG A 222 -8.79 -1.23 -12.59
C ARG A 222 -7.51 -1.68 -11.91
N PRO A 223 -7.18 -1.25 -10.70
CA PRO A 223 -5.91 -1.57 -10.04
C PRO A 223 -5.69 -3.09 -9.91
N VAL A 224 -4.41 -3.47 -9.85
CA VAL A 224 -3.96 -4.84 -9.53
C VAL A 224 -3.99 -5.06 -8.02
N VAL A 225 -3.65 -4.03 -7.25
CA VAL A 225 -3.52 -4.06 -5.80
C VAL A 225 -4.35 -2.95 -5.19
N ALA A 226 -5.19 -3.30 -4.23
CA ALA A 226 -5.80 -2.36 -3.29
C ALA A 226 -4.92 -2.27 -2.03
N HIS A 227 -4.61 -1.07 -1.58
CA HIS A 227 -3.84 -0.81 -0.38
C HIS A 227 -4.65 0.08 0.57
N GLY A 228 -5.19 -0.53 1.62
CA GLY A 228 -5.94 0.07 2.71
C GLY A 228 -5.06 0.87 3.67
N ASN A 229 -4.22 1.75 3.15
CA ASN A 229 -3.20 2.43 3.92
C ASN A 229 -3.76 3.52 4.84
N GLY A 230 -3.09 3.74 5.98
CA GLY A 230 -3.54 4.66 7.02
C GLY A 230 -4.81 4.20 7.74
N HIS A 231 -5.31 5.02 8.66
CA HIS A 231 -6.48 4.66 9.46
C HIS A 231 -7.75 4.54 8.62
N THR A 232 -7.90 5.39 7.61
CA THR A 232 -9.07 5.41 6.72
C THR A 232 -9.05 4.28 5.70
N GLY A 233 -7.88 3.95 5.15
CA GLY A 233 -7.75 2.85 4.20
C GLY A 233 -8.10 1.50 4.80
N ARG A 234 -7.77 1.26 6.08
CA ARG A 234 -8.15 0.01 6.76
C ARG A 234 -9.67 -0.15 6.78
N TRP A 235 -10.41 0.91 7.04
CA TRP A 235 -11.87 0.88 6.96
C TRP A 235 -12.40 0.46 5.60
N PHE A 236 -11.88 1.10 4.56
CA PHE A 236 -12.27 0.80 3.19
C PHE A 236 -11.92 -0.62 2.79
N LEU A 237 -10.78 -1.12 3.25
CA LEU A 237 -10.40 -2.49 2.98
C LEU A 237 -11.37 -3.48 3.66
N SER A 238 -11.77 -3.25 4.90
CA SER A 238 -12.82 -4.06 5.56
C SER A 238 -14.14 -4.05 4.78
N ALA A 239 -14.56 -2.87 4.31
CA ALA A 239 -15.76 -2.76 3.48
C ALA A 239 -15.61 -3.56 2.18
N LEU A 240 -14.45 -3.48 1.51
CA LEU A 240 -14.17 -4.24 0.30
C LEU A 240 -14.16 -5.75 0.55
N TYR A 241 -13.62 -6.24 1.67
CA TYR A 241 -13.70 -7.66 2.02
C TYR A 241 -15.15 -8.17 2.07
N SER A 242 -16.05 -7.36 2.61
CA SER A 242 -17.49 -7.67 2.68
C SER A 242 -18.16 -7.53 1.31
N GLU A 243 -18.07 -6.36 0.67
CA GLU A 243 -18.76 -6.03 -0.58
C GLU A 243 -18.37 -6.94 -1.74
N MET A 244 -17.08 -7.27 -1.82
CA MET A 244 -16.54 -8.16 -2.85
C MET A 244 -16.68 -9.64 -2.47
N LYS A 245 -17.15 -9.97 -1.26
CA LYS A 245 -17.18 -11.34 -0.73
C LYS A 245 -15.83 -12.05 -0.93
N LEU A 246 -14.74 -11.36 -0.58
CA LEU A 246 -13.39 -11.83 -0.91
C LEU A 246 -13.09 -13.21 -0.31
N LEU A 247 -13.63 -13.52 0.87
CA LEU A 247 -13.43 -14.83 1.49
C LEU A 247 -14.00 -15.97 0.64
N ASP A 248 -15.23 -15.81 0.12
CA ASP A 248 -15.84 -16.77 -0.80
C ASP A 248 -14.97 -16.96 -2.04
N HIS A 249 -14.47 -15.85 -2.60
CA HIS A 249 -13.61 -15.87 -3.79
C HIS A 249 -12.23 -16.51 -3.54
N LEU A 250 -11.72 -16.40 -2.31
CA LEU A 250 -10.48 -17.04 -1.85
C LEU A 250 -10.70 -18.49 -1.39
N GLY A 251 -11.95 -18.94 -1.27
CA GLY A 251 -12.30 -20.24 -0.72
C GLY A 251 -11.94 -20.38 0.76
N LEU A 252 -12.00 -19.28 1.52
CA LEU A 252 -11.74 -19.22 2.95
C LEU A 252 -13.05 -19.07 3.72
N ARG A 253 -13.15 -19.68 4.90
CA ARG A 253 -14.31 -19.54 5.79
C ARG A 253 -13.94 -18.75 7.04
N MET A 254 -14.91 -18.05 7.63
CA MET A 254 -14.70 -17.25 8.83
C MET A 254 -14.13 -18.07 10.00
N GLU A 255 -14.59 -19.31 10.17
CA GLU A 255 -14.12 -20.21 11.23
C GLU A 255 -12.62 -20.50 11.12
N GLU A 256 -12.08 -20.48 9.90
CA GLU A 256 -10.66 -20.68 9.62
C GLU A 256 -9.84 -19.42 9.92
N LEU A 257 -10.49 -18.30 10.23
CA LEU A 257 -9.87 -17.02 10.54
C LEU A 257 -10.07 -16.62 12.00
N GLN A 258 -10.93 -17.31 12.76
CA GLN A 258 -11.28 -16.96 14.14
C GLN A 258 -10.09 -16.89 15.11
N HIS A 259 -9.02 -17.66 14.85
CA HIS A 259 -7.80 -17.62 15.66
C HIS A 259 -6.89 -16.44 15.35
N LEU A 260 -7.16 -15.69 14.28
CA LEU A 260 -6.37 -14.53 13.89
C LEU A 260 -6.86 -13.32 14.67
N GLN A 261 -5.95 -12.73 15.44
CA GLN A 261 -6.16 -11.39 15.96
C GLN A 261 -6.27 -10.42 14.78
N HIS A 262 -7.07 -9.35 14.87
CA HIS A 262 -7.12 -8.34 13.81
C HIS A 262 -7.07 -6.93 14.41
N GLU A 263 -6.31 -6.05 13.77
CA GLU A 263 -6.30 -4.60 14.02
C GLU A 263 -7.30 -3.87 13.13
N MET A 264 -7.90 -4.61 12.20
CA MET A 264 -9.04 -4.11 11.46
C MET A 264 -10.16 -3.89 12.47
N PRO A 265 -10.98 -2.86 12.27
CA PRO A 265 -12.04 -2.55 13.22
C PRO A 265 -13.07 -3.68 13.42
N VAL A 266 -13.22 -4.51 12.39
CA VAL A 266 -14.01 -5.73 12.41
C VAL A 266 -13.21 -6.87 11.78
N PRO A 267 -13.53 -8.14 12.10
CA PRO A 267 -12.91 -9.28 11.45
C PRO A 267 -13.07 -9.21 9.91
N PRO A 268 -12.10 -9.70 9.13
CA PRO A 268 -12.24 -9.79 7.67
C PRO A 268 -13.52 -10.54 7.29
N GLY A 269 -14.29 -10.03 6.33
CA GLY A 269 -15.54 -10.66 5.89
C GLY A 269 -16.76 -10.39 6.77
N THR A 270 -16.61 -9.68 7.90
CA THR A 270 -17.75 -9.13 8.64
C THR A 270 -18.42 -8.02 7.82
N GLU A 271 -19.75 -8.05 7.76
CA GLU A 271 -20.54 -6.98 7.15
C GLU A 271 -20.34 -5.68 7.92
N VAL A 272 -19.89 -4.63 7.22
CA VAL A 272 -19.63 -3.31 7.81
C VAL A 272 -20.90 -2.48 7.75
N THR A 273 -21.75 -2.59 8.78
CA THR A 273 -23.02 -1.83 8.89
C THR A 273 -22.80 -0.34 9.17
N GLU A 274 -23.84 0.49 9.02
CA GLU A 274 -23.75 1.92 9.38
C GLU A 274 -23.45 2.14 10.86
N GLU A 275 -23.90 1.26 11.75
CA GLU A 275 -23.58 1.32 13.19
C GLU A 275 -22.09 1.06 13.44
N ILE A 276 -21.53 0.04 12.78
CA ILE A 276 -20.08 -0.24 12.83
C ILE A 276 -19.30 0.93 12.24
N LYS A 277 -19.78 1.57 11.17
CA LYS A 277 -19.16 2.79 10.66
C LYS A 277 -19.21 3.88 11.73
N ALA A 278 -20.35 4.11 12.36
CA ALA A 278 -20.52 5.16 13.36
C ALA A 278 -19.62 5.02 14.61
N GLU A 279 -19.33 3.80 15.06
CA GLU A 279 -18.57 3.56 16.30
C GLU A 279 -17.09 3.98 16.22
N TYR A 280 -16.57 4.15 15.02
CA TYR A 280 -15.28 3.53 14.70
C TYR A 280 -14.57 4.26 13.54
N CYS A 281 -15.37 4.90 12.67
CA CYS A 281 -14.93 5.68 11.54
C CYS A 281 -14.39 7.07 11.96
N PRO A 282 -13.11 7.38 11.72
CA PRO A 282 -12.48 8.60 12.25
C PRO A 282 -13.02 9.92 11.66
N TRP A 283 -13.70 9.90 10.50
CA TRP A 283 -14.33 11.11 9.93
C TRP A 283 -15.76 11.35 10.42
N TRP A 284 -16.37 10.39 11.13
CA TRP A 284 -17.59 10.62 11.91
C TRP A 284 -17.29 11.24 13.28
N TYR A 285 -16.11 11.84 13.46
CA TYR A 285 -15.78 12.61 14.64
C TYR A 285 -16.78 13.76 14.83
N MET A 286 -17.81 13.51 15.64
CA MET A 286 -18.58 14.54 16.31
C MET A 286 -17.84 14.92 17.60
N PRO A 287 -17.39 16.18 17.74
CA PRO A 287 -16.82 16.68 18.99
C PRO A 287 -17.77 16.37 20.16
N GLY A 288 -17.27 15.66 21.18
CA GLY A 288 -18.03 15.27 22.39
C GLY A 288 -18.61 13.85 22.39
N VAL A 289 -18.63 13.14 21.25
CA VAL A 289 -19.11 11.75 21.17
C VAL A 289 -17.95 10.75 21.14
N HIS A 290 -16.85 11.08 20.47
CA HIS A 290 -15.73 10.16 20.28
C HIS A 290 -14.48 10.64 21.05
N LYS A 291 -13.94 9.81 21.94
CA LYS A 291 -12.65 10.03 22.61
C LYS A 291 -11.57 9.19 21.92
N GLY A 292 -10.62 9.82 21.23
CA GLY A 292 -9.34 9.18 20.85
C GLY A 292 -9.01 9.01 19.36
N ALA A 293 -9.74 9.60 18.41
CA ALA A 293 -9.32 9.60 17.01
C ALA A 293 -8.24 10.68 16.75
N THR A 294 -7.12 10.27 16.16
CA THR A 294 -5.84 11.00 16.06
C THR A 294 -5.84 12.24 15.17
N ASP A 295 -5.09 13.26 15.60
CA ASP A 295 -5.01 14.67 15.16
C ASP A 295 -4.62 14.95 13.70
N GLY A 296 -4.15 13.97 12.91
CA GLY A 296 -3.61 14.23 11.57
C GLY A 296 -4.64 14.74 10.57
N PHE A 297 -5.80 14.07 10.47
CA PHE A 297 -6.87 14.48 9.55
C PHE A 297 -7.62 15.72 10.02
N ALA A 298 -7.82 15.90 11.33
CA ALA A 298 -8.37 17.13 11.88
C ALA A 298 -7.48 18.33 11.55
N THR A 299 -6.16 18.15 11.65
CA THR A 299 -5.16 19.17 11.27
C THR A 299 -5.19 19.45 9.77
N PHE A 300 -5.24 18.42 8.90
CA PHE A 300 -5.33 18.59 7.46
C PHE A 300 -6.64 19.25 7.02
N ARG A 301 -7.76 18.85 7.60
CA ARG A 301 -9.07 19.46 7.36
C ARG A 301 -9.07 20.93 7.80
N MET A 302 -8.53 21.22 8.99
CA MET A 302 -8.37 22.58 9.50
C MET A 302 -7.47 23.44 8.59
N ILE A 303 -6.31 22.92 8.17
CA ILE A 303 -5.41 23.63 7.25
C ILE A 303 -6.07 23.86 5.90
N ARG A 304 -6.78 22.87 5.33
CA ARG A 304 -7.51 23.02 4.07
C ARG A 304 -8.65 24.03 4.19
N GLU A 305 -9.43 23.99 5.26
CA GLU A 305 -10.50 24.96 5.54
C GLU A 305 -9.93 26.38 5.76
N MET A 306 -8.76 26.50 6.38
CA MET A 306 -8.03 27.77 6.53
C MET A 306 -7.48 28.31 5.20
N GLN A 307 -6.98 27.45 4.32
CA GLN A 307 -6.32 27.86 3.06
C GLN A 307 -7.30 28.05 1.91
N CYS A 308 -8.35 27.24 1.82
CA CYS A 308 -9.28 27.23 0.69
C CYS A 308 -10.63 27.90 1.01
N GLY A 309 -10.85 28.31 2.27
CA GLY A 309 -12.14 28.73 2.77
C GLY A 309 -13.11 27.55 2.94
N PRO A 310 -14.24 27.75 3.65
CA PRO A 310 -15.25 26.71 3.79
C PRO A 310 -15.78 26.33 2.40
N ALA A 311 -15.79 25.03 2.10
CA ALA A 311 -16.43 24.53 0.89
C ALA A 311 -17.88 25.02 0.90
N SER A 312 -18.22 25.88 -0.05
CA SER A 312 -19.60 26.34 -0.21
C SER A 312 -20.40 25.11 -0.60
N GLN A 313 -21.33 24.70 0.27
CA GLN A 313 -22.27 23.62 -0.02
C GLN A 313 -22.99 23.97 -1.33
N ARG A 314 -22.64 23.27 -2.42
CA ARG A 314 -23.37 23.27 -3.69
C ARG A 314 -23.95 21.89 -3.89
#